data_AF-A0A7C5LJJ3-F1
#
_entry.id   AF-A0A7C5LJJ3-F1
#
_cell.length_a   1.000
_cell.length_b   1.000
_cell.length_c   1.000
_cell.angle_alpha   90.00
_cell.angle_beta   90.00
_cell.angle_gamma   90.00
#
_symmetry.space_group_name_H-M   'P 1'
#
loop_
_entity.id
_entity.type
_entity.pdbx_description
1 polymer ?
#
loop_
_entity_poly.entity_id
_entity_poly.type
_entity_poly.pdbx_seq_one_letter_code
_entity_poly.pdbx_strand_id
1 'polypeptide(L)'
;MSKPAVQPQPALAGRARRSWRRRLELWWHAWEWPVVAALGLVALALGCVGFARSATALGGEVSLWDLVYLSLQLFALQSGALPGPVSWELNVARFLAPAVASYTLVQALAAIFSEQMELLHLSFLRDHVVICGLGRKGLCLAQGFRNQNEAVVVIERDPENPLLGACRDAGAIVLSGDAADEDVLRRARVHRARYLFAVCGDDHVNAEVAIRARTVASQRRGTLLAWPGGTPLTCYVHVYDPLLHALLRAQQVTLQVERRFRLEFFNFFDAAARVLVEAYPPPEPPGRLVVIGLGRLGEAAIVRAAAGHHLGQPGPPGKLTIAAADGDAERKLADLHARHPWLAKLCELVPVQADVSSSTFRPEDLLPGSAEGRERVLLYLCPDDDPLCQSLALGLWQRLRDRPATIVALVAQGAGLAELLKEMQGSFGSTAVLHPFALLDQVCQPALILGGACEVIARGIHDAYVRHQEQLGMKPETNASMVPWEQLPDDLKESNRAQADDVGRKLAAIGCRLEPLRDWDEALAFEFEEGEVAKLAEMEHERWCDERRSMGWTLAPGKKDLVRKTSPYLVPWSKLPDEVKEYDRDDVRRLPEALARAGLQILRAKGRA
;
A
#
# COMPACT_ATOMS: atom_id res chain seq x y z
N MET A 1 23.72 26.68 6.90
CA MET A 1 22.39 26.05 6.81
C MET A 1 22.06 25.84 5.35
N SER A 2 22.47 24.69 4.83
CA SER A 2 22.35 24.30 3.42
C SER A 2 21.01 23.58 3.27
N LYS A 3 20.14 24.04 2.35
CA LYS A 3 18.89 23.35 1.96
C LYS A 3 19.20 21.90 1.59
N PRO A 4 18.40 20.90 1.99
CA PRO A 4 18.52 19.56 1.43
C PRO A 4 18.09 19.62 -0.05
N ALA A 5 18.98 19.16 -0.92
CA ALA A 5 18.73 19.07 -2.35
C ALA A 5 17.70 17.97 -2.61
N VAL A 6 16.49 18.38 -3.00
CA VAL A 6 15.48 17.49 -3.57
C VAL A 6 16.03 17.00 -4.91
N GLN A 7 16.31 15.70 -5.02
CA GLN A 7 16.68 15.08 -6.28
C GLN A 7 15.53 15.21 -7.30
N PRO A 8 15.83 15.49 -8.58
CA PRO A 8 14.80 15.56 -9.62
C PRO A 8 14.26 14.16 -9.91
N GLN A 9 12.94 13.98 -9.79
CA GLN A 9 12.23 12.79 -10.24
C GLN A 9 12.45 12.56 -11.75
N PRO A 10 12.72 11.33 -12.21
CA PRO A 10 12.80 11.06 -13.64
C PRO A 10 11.41 11.03 -14.30
N ALA A 11 11.35 11.63 -15.49
CA ALA A 11 10.35 11.46 -16.57
C ALA A 11 8.96 12.13 -16.46
N LEU A 12 8.93 13.46 -16.64
CA LEU A 12 7.73 14.26 -16.96
C LEU A 12 7.12 13.97 -18.36
N ALA A 13 7.81 13.24 -19.24
CA ALA A 13 7.35 12.99 -20.61
C ALA A 13 6.16 11.99 -20.70
N GLY A 14 6.02 11.08 -19.72
CA GLY A 14 4.93 10.11 -19.68
C GLY A 14 3.60 10.66 -19.17
N ARG A 15 3.61 11.72 -18.35
CA ARG A 15 2.40 12.33 -17.77
C ARG A 15 1.64 13.19 -18.78
N ALA A 16 2.32 13.92 -19.66
CA ALA A 16 1.70 14.79 -20.66
C ALA A 16 0.94 14.01 -21.75
N ARG A 17 1.48 12.87 -22.21
CA ARG A 17 0.79 12.01 -23.19
C ARG A 17 -0.43 11.28 -22.59
N ARG A 18 -0.39 10.94 -21.30
CA ARG A 18 -1.53 10.30 -20.59
C ARG A 18 -2.63 11.29 -20.21
N SER A 19 -2.30 12.55 -19.89
CA SER A 19 -3.31 13.58 -19.61
C SER A 19 -4.12 13.94 -20.84
N TRP A 20 -3.50 13.93 -22.02
CA TRP A 20 -4.19 14.22 -23.28
C TRP A 20 -5.14 13.08 -23.69
N ARG A 21 -4.72 11.82 -23.56
CA ARG A 21 -5.60 10.65 -23.79
C ARG A 21 -6.78 10.60 -22.84
N ARG A 22 -6.54 10.81 -21.54
CA ARG A 22 -7.61 10.82 -20.54
C ARG A 22 -8.60 11.97 -20.76
N ARG A 23 -8.13 13.15 -21.19
CA ARG A 23 -9.00 14.27 -21.58
C ARG A 23 -9.80 13.96 -22.84
N LEU A 24 -9.20 13.28 -23.82
CA LEU A 24 -9.89 12.82 -25.02
C LEU A 24 -10.93 11.74 -24.74
N GLU A 25 -10.64 10.79 -23.86
CA GLU A 25 -11.58 9.76 -23.42
C GLU A 25 -12.76 10.38 -22.69
N LEU A 26 -12.51 11.31 -21.75
CA LEU A 26 -13.56 12.04 -21.04
C LEU A 26 -14.40 12.92 -21.99
N TRP A 27 -13.77 13.58 -22.96
CA TRP A 27 -14.47 14.37 -23.98
C TRP A 27 -15.28 13.49 -24.92
N TRP A 28 -14.72 12.36 -25.36
CA TRP A 28 -15.40 11.39 -26.21
C TRP A 28 -16.63 10.80 -25.51
N HIS A 29 -16.51 10.35 -24.26
CA HIS A 29 -17.65 9.82 -23.51
C HIS A 29 -18.78 10.85 -23.32
N ALA A 30 -18.45 12.14 -23.22
CA ALA A 30 -19.45 13.21 -23.12
C ALA A 30 -20.15 13.52 -24.46
N TRP A 31 -19.48 13.30 -25.60
CA TRP A 31 -19.96 13.69 -26.94
C TRP A 31 -20.31 12.52 -27.86
N GLU A 32 -20.05 11.28 -27.45
CA GLU A 32 -20.26 10.06 -28.25
C GLU A 32 -21.71 9.98 -28.76
N TRP A 33 -22.70 10.03 -27.86
CA TRP A 33 -24.11 9.93 -28.23
C TRP A 33 -24.60 11.10 -29.10
N PRO A 34 -24.25 12.38 -28.81
CA PRO A 34 -24.52 13.49 -29.72
C PRO A 34 -23.93 13.31 -31.12
N VAL A 35 -22.70 12.82 -31.23
CA VAL A 35 -22.02 12.60 -32.51
C VAL A 35 -22.68 11.46 -33.29
N VAL A 36 -23.00 10.35 -32.63
CA VAL A 36 -23.72 9.22 -33.23
C VAL A 36 -25.10 9.65 -33.73
N ALA A 37 -25.84 10.42 -32.93
CA ALA A 37 -27.13 10.97 -33.31
C ALA A 37 -27.02 11.91 -34.52
N ALA A 38 -26.02 12.79 -34.54
CA ALA A 38 -25.77 13.68 -35.67
C ALA A 38 -25.41 12.91 -36.95
N LEU A 39 -24.55 11.90 -36.86
CA LEU A 39 -24.19 11.05 -38.00
C LEU A 39 -25.40 10.26 -38.52
N GLY A 40 -26.27 9.77 -37.62
CA GLY A 40 -27.53 9.13 -37.99
C GLY A 40 -28.47 10.09 -38.74
N LEU A 41 -28.62 11.33 -38.25
CA LEU A 41 -29.42 12.36 -38.93
C LEU A 41 -28.85 12.75 -40.29
N VAL A 42 -27.52 12.86 -40.41
CA VAL A 42 -26.83 13.11 -41.68
C VAL A 42 -27.07 11.96 -42.66
N ALA A 43 -26.95 10.70 -42.21
CA ALA A 43 -27.23 9.54 -43.04
C ALA A 43 -28.69 9.53 -43.54
N LEU A 44 -29.64 9.87 -42.65
CA LEU A 44 -31.06 9.97 -43.00
C LEU A 44 -31.32 11.10 -44.00
N ALA A 45 -30.75 12.28 -43.78
CA ALA A 45 -30.90 13.43 -44.68
C ALA A 45 -30.29 13.16 -46.07
N LEU A 46 -29.09 12.58 -46.12
CA LEU A 46 -28.43 12.18 -47.37
C LEU A 46 -29.23 11.08 -48.09
N GLY A 47 -29.82 10.14 -47.34
CA GLY A 47 -30.78 9.17 -47.87
C GLY A 47 -31.96 9.85 -48.55
N CYS A 48 -32.65 10.76 -47.84
CA CYS A 48 -33.83 11.45 -48.37
C CYS A 48 -33.50 12.25 -49.62
N VAL A 49 -32.37 12.98 -49.62
CA VAL A 49 -31.89 13.74 -50.79
C VAL A 49 -31.53 12.81 -51.95
N GLY A 50 -30.87 11.69 -51.68
CA GLY A 50 -30.47 10.70 -52.68
C GLY A 50 -31.66 10.01 -53.35
N PHE A 51 -32.66 9.60 -52.57
CA PHE A 51 -33.91 9.02 -53.09
C PHE A 51 -34.76 10.05 -53.83
N ALA A 52 -34.84 11.30 -53.34
CA ALA A 52 -35.56 12.38 -54.02
C ALA A 52 -34.97 12.65 -55.41
N ARG A 53 -33.64 12.75 -55.50
CA ARG A 53 -32.94 12.93 -56.78
C ARG A 53 -33.16 11.75 -57.72
N SER A 54 -33.06 10.52 -57.20
CA SER A 54 -33.28 9.31 -57.99
C SER A 54 -34.71 9.25 -58.55
N ALA A 55 -35.71 9.65 -57.75
CA ALA A 55 -37.10 9.68 -58.20
C ALA A 55 -37.39 10.78 -59.23
N THR A 56 -36.83 11.98 -59.05
CA THR A 56 -36.94 13.05 -60.05
C THR A 56 -36.30 12.66 -61.39
N ALA A 57 -35.21 11.90 -61.38
CA ALA A 57 -34.55 11.40 -62.59
C ALA A 57 -35.37 10.33 -63.33
N LEU A 58 -36.26 9.62 -62.63
CA LEU A 58 -37.15 8.59 -63.18
C LEU A 58 -38.56 9.12 -63.52
N GLY A 59 -38.82 10.42 -63.29
CA GLY A 59 -40.10 11.06 -63.59
C GLY A 59 -41.26 10.72 -62.63
N GLY A 60 -40.96 10.20 -61.43
CA GLY A 60 -41.96 9.85 -60.43
C GLY A 60 -42.13 10.91 -59.34
N GLU A 61 -43.37 11.17 -58.91
CA GLU A 61 -43.66 11.91 -57.69
C GLU A 61 -43.59 10.96 -56.49
N VAL A 62 -42.81 11.32 -55.46
CA VAL A 62 -42.72 10.56 -54.20
C VAL A 62 -43.01 11.47 -53.03
N SER A 63 -43.77 10.97 -52.06
CA SER A 63 -44.07 11.73 -50.85
C SER A 63 -42.83 11.89 -49.97
N LEU A 64 -42.80 12.95 -49.16
CA LEU A 64 -41.79 13.11 -48.11
C LEU A 64 -41.73 11.89 -47.19
N TRP A 65 -42.90 11.30 -46.89
CA TRP A 65 -42.98 10.11 -46.03
C TRP A 65 -42.36 8.87 -46.67
N ASP A 66 -42.45 8.73 -47.99
CA ASP A 66 -41.83 7.63 -48.73
C ASP A 66 -40.30 7.78 -48.75
N LEU A 67 -39.79 9.00 -48.90
CA LEU A 67 -38.36 9.29 -48.85
C LEU A 67 -37.77 8.98 -47.47
N VAL A 68 -38.48 9.34 -46.41
CA VAL A 68 -38.07 9.02 -45.02
C VAL A 68 -38.12 7.51 -44.81
N TYR A 69 -39.17 6.83 -45.26
CA TYR A 69 -39.31 5.37 -45.14
C TYR A 69 -38.17 4.62 -45.85
N LEU A 70 -37.86 4.96 -47.11
CA LEU A 70 -36.77 4.36 -47.87
C LEU A 70 -35.40 4.64 -47.23
N SER A 71 -35.21 5.84 -46.69
CA SER A 71 -33.96 6.20 -46.00
C SER A 71 -33.77 5.45 -44.69
N LEU A 72 -34.84 5.12 -43.98
CA LEU A 72 -34.80 4.27 -42.80
C LEU A 72 -34.43 2.82 -43.14
N GLN A 73 -34.87 2.30 -44.29
CA GLN A 73 -34.51 0.94 -44.73
C GLN A 73 -32.99 0.76 -44.95
N LEU A 74 -32.27 1.84 -45.26
CA LEU A 74 -30.80 1.81 -45.38
C LEU A 74 -30.12 1.36 -44.08
N PHE A 75 -30.67 1.67 -42.90
CA PHE A 75 -30.10 1.25 -41.61
C PHE A 75 -30.17 -0.28 -41.41
N ALA A 76 -31.11 -0.94 -42.09
CA ALA A 76 -31.29 -2.40 -42.04
C ALA A 76 -30.56 -3.14 -43.18
N LEU A 77 -29.65 -2.47 -43.91
CA LEU A 77 -29.01 -3.01 -45.12
C LEU A 77 -30.01 -3.39 -46.23
N GLN A 78 -31.21 -2.81 -46.21
CA GLN A 78 -32.24 -3.02 -47.22
C GLN A 78 -32.31 -1.79 -48.14
N SER A 79 -31.36 -1.67 -49.07
CA SER A 79 -31.36 -0.53 -50.03
C SER A 79 -32.20 -0.78 -51.29
N GLY A 80 -32.67 -2.01 -51.51
CA GLY A 80 -33.30 -2.42 -52.77
C GLY A 80 -32.36 -2.37 -53.98
N ALA A 81 -32.83 -2.84 -55.14
CA ALA A 81 -32.14 -2.67 -56.42
C ALA A 81 -32.59 -1.34 -57.05
N LEU A 82 -31.74 -0.32 -56.96
CA LEU A 82 -32.00 0.98 -57.57
C LEU A 82 -31.71 0.92 -59.08
N PRO A 83 -32.66 1.26 -59.97
CA PRO A 83 -32.38 1.34 -61.40
C PRO A 83 -31.57 2.60 -61.71
N GLY A 84 -30.34 2.44 -62.20
CA GLY A 84 -29.47 3.53 -62.69
C GLY A 84 -28.27 3.86 -61.79
N PRO A 85 -27.46 4.88 -62.17
CA PRO A 85 -26.28 5.29 -61.41
C PRO A 85 -26.71 5.93 -60.07
N VAL A 86 -26.24 5.35 -58.97
CA VAL A 86 -26.55 5.81 -57.61
C VAL A 86 -25.89 7.18 -57.35
N SER A 87 -26.66 8.14 -56.83
CA SER A 87 -26.12 9.46 -56.46
C SER A 87 -25.07 9.33 -55.36
N TRP A 88 -24.11 10.27 -55.30
CA TRP A 88 -23.06 10.21 -54.29
C TRP A 88 -23.64 10.34 -52.86
N GLU A 89 -24.72 11.12 -52.67
CA GLU A 89 -25.41 11.23 -51.38
C GLU A 89 -25.92 9.87 -50.91
N LEU A 90 -26.57 9.12 -51.81
CA LEU A 90 -27.12 7.81 -51.53
C LEU A 90 -26.01 6.76 -51.34
N ASN A 91 -24.89 6.90 -52.04
CA ASN A 91 -23.69 6.07 -51.84
C ASN A 91 -23.04 6.30 -50.47
N VAL A 92 -23.07 7.52 -49.93
CA VAL A 92 -22.59 7.78 -48.56
C VAL A 92 -23.60 7.24 -47.56
N ALA A 93 -24.90 7.50 -47.74
CA ALA A 93 -25.96 7.06 -46.84
C ALA A 93 -26.03 5.53 -46.70
N ARG A 94 -25.90 4.77 -47.81
CA ARG A 94 -25.99 3.29 -47.80
C ARG A 94 -24.89 2.59 -46.98
N PHE A 95 -23.77 3.26 -46.71
CA PHE A 95 -22.71 2.73 -45.87
C PHE A 95 -22.71 3.36 -44.48
N LEU A 96 -22.99 4.66 -44.39
CA LEU A 96 -23.04 5.38 -43.12
C LEU A 96 -24.19 4.90 -42.22
N ALA A 97 -25.38 4.69 -42.78
CA ALA A 97 -26.55 4.25 -42.00
C ALA A 97 -26.36 2.85 -41.36
N PRO A 98 -25.94 1.79 -42.09
CA PRO A 98 -25.58 0.51 -41.47
C PRO A 98 -24.43 0.60 -40.48
N ALA A 99 -23.43 1.45 -40.74
CA ALA A 99 -22.28 1.61 -39.83
C ALA A 99 -22.72 2.22 -38.49
N VAL A 100 -23.57 3.24 -38.52
CA VAL A 100 -24.16 3.85 -37.31
C VAL A 100 -25.04 2.83 -36.56
N ALA A 101 -25.93 2.11 -37.26
CA ALA A 101 -26.77 1.07 -36.65
C ALA A 101 -25.94 -0.08 -36.03
N SER A 102 -24.89 -0.52 -36.72
CA SER A 102 -24.01 -1.59 -36.24
C SER A 102 -23.21 -1.12 -35.02
N TYR A 103 -22.72 0.12 -35.02
CA TYR A 103 -22.02 0.70 -33.89
C TYR A 103 -22.92 0.80 -32.65
N THR A 104 -24.15 1.30 -32.78
CA THR A 104 -25.09 1.37 -31.65
C THR A 104 -25.48 0.00 -31.13
N LEU A 105 -25.66 -0.99 -32.01
CA LEU A 105 -25.91 -2.37 -31.61
C LEU A 105 -24.73 -2.98 -30.85
N VAL A 106 -23.50 -2.80 -31.35
CA VAL A 106 -22.28 -3.28 -30.68
C VAL A 106 -22.11 -2.60 -29.32
N GLN A 107 -22.34 -1.29 -29.22
CA GLN A 107 -22.28 -0.59 -27.93
C GLN A 107 -23.34 -1.06 -26.94
N ALA A 108 -24.58 -1.30 -27.41
CA ALA A 108 -25.65 -1.82 -26.57
C ALA A 108 -25.32 -3.23 -26.05
N LEU A 109 -24.81 -4.11 -26.93
CA LEU A 109 -24.36 -5.44 -26.52
C LEU A 109 -23.16 -5.35 -25.55
N ALA A 110 -22.15 -4.52 -25.85
CA ALA A 110 -21.01 -4.32 -24.97
C ALA A 110 -21.41 -3.82 -23.58
N ALA A 111 -22.39 -2.92 -23.48
CA ALA A 111 -22.94 -2.45 -22.21
C ALA A 111 -23.62 -3.59 -21.42
N ILE A 112 -24.43 -4.43 -22.08
CA ILE A 112 -25.11 -5.57 -21.45
C ILE A 112 -24.11 -6.65 -21.00
N PHE A 113 -23.06 -6.89 -21.79
CA PHE A 113 -22.03 -7.90 -21.49
C PHE A 113 -20.87 -7.38 -20.64
N SER A 114 -20.83 -6.07 -20.30
CA SER A 114 -19.73 -5.47 -19.56
C SER A 114 -19.47 -6.18 -18.23
N GLU A 115 -20.52 -6.47 -17.45
CA GLU A 115 -20.43 -7.21 -16.18
C GLU A 115 -19.93 -8.67 -16.37
N GLN A 116 -20.37 -9.34 -17.44
CA GLN A 116 -19.91 -10.70 -17.76
C GLN A 116 -18.45 -10.71 -18.23
N MET A 117 -18.02 -9.65 -18.92
CA MET A 117 -16.65 -9.48 -19.39
C MET A 117 -15.67 -9.32 -18.23
N GLU A 118 -16.06 -8.64 -17.15
CA GLU A 118 -15.24 -8.55 -15.93
C GLU A 118 -15.00 -9.92 -15.29
N LEU A 119 -16.01 -10.79 -15.24
CA LEU A 119 -15.89 -12.15 -14.74
C LEU A 119 -15.01 -13.03 -15.65
N LEU A 120 -15.12 -12.85 -16.97
CA LEU A 120 -14.22 -13.50 -17.93
C LEU A 120 -12.77 -13.01 -17.79
N HIS A 121 -12.55 -11.71 -17.62
CA HIS A 121 -11.21 -11.16 -17.35
C HIS A 121 -10.62 -11.72 -16.07
N LEU A 122 -11.42 -11.82 -15.01
CA LEU A 122 -11.02 -12.46 -13.76
C LEU A 122 -10.51 -13.88 -14.03
N SER A 123 -11.15 -14.61 -14.95
CA SER A 123 -10.76 -15.95 -15.37
C SER A 123 -9.40 -16.07 -16.09
N PHE A 124 -8.69 -14.96 -16.34
CA PHE A 124 -7.32 -14.97 -16.87
C PHE A 124 -6.28 -14.38 -15.92
N LEU A 125 -6.71 -13.79 -14.80
CA LEU A 125 -5.80 -13.15 -13.85
C LEU A 125 -4.83 -14.12 -13.18
N ARG A 126 -3.60 -13.61 -12.99
CA ARG A 126 -2.46 -14.19 -12.26
C ARG A 126 -1.67 -13.04 -11.63
N ASP A 127 -0.98 -13.33 -10.54
CA ASP A 127 -0.11 -12.39 -9.82
C ASP A 127 -0.82 -11.07 -9.46
N HIS A 128 -2.13 -11.14 -9.25
CA HIS A 128 -3.01 -10.02 -8.93
C HIS A 128 -3.18 -9.85 -7.42
N VAL A 129 -3.83 -8.74 -7.02
CA VAL A 129 -4.14 -8.41 -5.64
C VAL A 129 -5.61 -8.71 -5.35
N VAL A 130 -5.87 -9.36 -4.22
CA VAL A 130 -7.22 -9.58 -3.70
C VAL A 130 -7.40 -8.75 -2.43
N ILE A 131 -8.47 -7.97 -2.34
CA ILE A 131 -8.81 -7.18 -1.15
C ILE A 131 -10.16 -7.66 -0.64
N CYS A 132 -10.21 -8.11 0.62
CA CYS A 132 -11.40 -8.61 1.28
C CYS A 132 -11.96 -7.51 2.18
N GLY A 133 -13.13 -6.98 1.82
CA GLY A 133 -13.81 -5.86 2.48
C GLY A 133 -13.58 -4.52 1.76
N LEU A 134 -14.67 -3.85 1.40
CA LEU A 134 -14.70 -2.53 0.79
C LEU A 134 -15.16 -1.48 1.82
N GLY A 135 -14.28 -1.20 2.77
CA GLY A 135 -14.35 0.03 3.58
C GLY A 135 -13.44 1.13 3.02
N ARG A 136 -13.28 2.23 3.78
CA ARG A 136 -12.32 3.31 3.44
C ARG A 136 -10.91 2.77 3.16
N LYS A 137 -10.42 1.85 4.01
CA LYS A 137 -9.10 1.19 3.86
C LYS A 137 -9.03 0.33 2.60
N GLY A 138 -10.06 -0.46 2.33
CA GLY A 138 -10.15 -1.34 1.15
C GLY A 138 -10.16 -0.55 -0.15
N LEU A 139 -10.91 0.56 -0.20
CA LEU A 139 -10.94 1.46 -1.36
C LEU A 139 -9.57 2.12 -1.59
N CYS A 140 -8.92 2.66 -0.55
CA CYS A 140 -7.61 3.27 -0.69
C CYS A 140 -6.53 2.27 -1.11
N LEU A 141 -6.57 1.03 -0.57
CA LEU A 141 -5.72 -0.06 -1.04
C LEU A 141 -5.94 -0.36 -2.53
N ALA A 142 -7.21 -0.48 -2.95
CA ALA A 142 -7.55 -0.74 -4.35
C ALA A 142 -7.00 0.37 -5.25
N GLN A 143 -7.24 1.64 -4.91
CA GLN A 143 -6.69 2.78 -5.65
C GLN A 143 -5.15 2.78 -5.66
N GLY A 144 -4.51 2.48 -4.54
CA GLY A 144 -3.05 2.41 -4.41
C GLY A 144 -2.42 1.40 -5.37
N PHE A 145 -2.94 0.17 -5.42
CA PHE A 145 -2.47 -0.86 -6.34
C PHE A 145 -2.84 -0.59 -7.81
N ARG A 146 -4.05 -0.07 -8.06
CA ARG A 146 -4.48 0.31 -9.42
C ARG A 146 -3.63 1.43 -10.00
N ASN A 147 -3.21 2.41 -9.20
CA ASN A 147 -2.29 3.47 -9.61
C ASN A 147 -0.91 2.94 -10.02
N GLN A 148 -0.51 1.76 -9.55
CA GLN A 148 0.70 1.04 -9.95
C GLN A 148 0.48 0.10 -11.15
N ASN A 149 -0.72 0.11 -11.74
CA ASN A 149 -1.18 -0.79 -12.81
C ASN A 149 -1.26 -2.27 -12.41
N GLU A 150 -1.39 -2.57 -11.12
CA GLU A 150 -1.65 -3.94 -10.68
C GLU A 150 -3.12 -4.31 -10.87
N ALA A 151 -3.40 -5.56 -11.23
CA ALA A 151 -4.76 -6.07 -11.28
C ALA A 151 -5.30 -6.23 -9.85
N VAL A 152 -6.49 -5.69 -9.58
CA VAL A 152 -7.11 -5.71 -8.25
C VAL A 152 -8.49 -6.32 -8.34
N VAL A 153 -8.76 -7.28 -7.45
CA VAL A 153 -10.09 -7.85 -7.20
C VAL A 153 -10.50 -7.50 -5.78
N VAL A 154 -11.66 -6.88 -5.60
CA VAL A 154 -12.23 -6.56 -4.30
C VAL A 154 -13.42 -7.47 -4.03
N ILE A 155 -13.47 -8.07 -2.85
CA ILE A 155 -14.59 -8.87 -2.36
C ILE A 155 -15.38 -8.01 -1.38
N GLU A 156 -16.66 -7.78 -1.67
CA GLU A 156 -17.56 -7.00 -0.82
C GLU A 156 -18.85 -7.77 -0.57
N ARG A 157 -19.30 -7.79 0.69
CA ARG A 157 -20.48 -8.53 1.12
C ARG A 157 -21.76 -7.77 0.79
N ASP A 158 -21.77 -6.45 0.99
CA ASP A 158 -22.94 -5.61 0.75
C ASP A 158 -23.01 -5.14 -0.72
N PRO A 159 -23.98 -5.62 -1.51
CA PRO A 159 -24.13 -5.22 -2.91
C PRO A 159 -24.57 -3.76 -3.09
N GLU A 160 -25.04 -3.09 -2.03
CA GLU A 160 -25.48 -1.70 -2.05
C GLU A 160 -24.46 -0.74 -1.41
N ASN A 161 -23.24 -1.21 -1.15
CA ASN A 161 -22.19 -0.40 -0.53
C ASN A 161 -21.89 0.85 -1.40
N PRO A 162 -21.97 2.07 -0.84
CA PRO A 162 -21.81 3.32 -1.60
C PRO A 162 -20.42 3.48 -2.24
N LEU A 163 -19.42 2.73 -1.78
CA LEU A 163 -18.05 2.78 -2.29
C LEU A 163 -17.84 1.91 -3.55
N LEU A 164 -18.84 1.13 -3.97
CA LEU A 164 -18.74 0.24 -5.14
C LEU A 164 -18.44 1.00 -6.43
N GLY A 165 -19.12 2.13 -6.65
CA GLY A 165 -18.88 3.00 -7.81
C GLY A 165 -17.44 3.50 -7.85
N ALA A 166 -16.97 4.09 -6.75
CA ALA A 166 -15.61 4.60 -6.63
C ALA A 166 -14.54 3.49 -6.81
N CYS A 167 -14.84 2.26 -6.40
CA CYS A 167 -13.95 1.11 -6.57
C CYS A 167 -13.85 0.67 -8.04
N ARG A 168 -14.99 0.59 -8.74
CA ARG A 168 -15.05 0.28 -10.18
C ARG A 168 -14.43 1.38 -11.01
N ASP A 169 -14.63 2.65 -10.65
CA ASP A 169 -14.01 3.82 -11.31
C ASP A 169 -12.48 3.81 -11.18
N ALA A 170 -11.94 3.22 -10.11
CA ALA A 170 -10.50 2.98 -9.96
C ALA A 170 -9.99 1.81 -10.85
N GLY A 171 -10.89 1.10 -11.54
CA GLY A 171 -10.61 -0.03 -12.41
C GLY A 171 -10.37 -1.34 -11.67
N ALA A 172 -10.84 -1.48 -10.43
CA ALA A 172 -10.83 -2.74 -9.71
C ALA A 172 -12.08 -3.58 -10.08
N ILE A 173 -11.90 -4.90 -10.15
CA ILE A 173 -13.02 -5.85 -10.36
C ILE A 173 -13.66 -6.10 -9.01
N VAL A 174 -14.99 -5.93 -8.91
CA VAL A 174 -15.71 -6.15 -7.65
C VAL A 174 -16.49 -7.45 -7.69
N LEU A 175 -16.22 -8.33 -6.73
CA LEU A 175 -16.92 -9.59 -6.51
C LEU A 175 -17.84 -9.46 -5.31
N SER A 176 -19.16 -9.63 -5.52
CA SER A 176 -20.10 -9.71 -4.40
C SER A 176 -20.03 -11.10 -3.73
N GLY A 177 -19.87 -11.11 -2.41
CA GLY A 177 -19.84 -12.32 -1.59
C GLY A 177 -19.17 -12.11 -0.23
N ASP A 178 -19.31 -13.09 0.65
CA ASP A 178 -18.58 -13.11 1.93
C ASP A 178 -17.13 -13.57 1.70
N ALA A 179 -16.16 -12.78 2.14
CA ALA A 179 -14.75 -13.15 2.01
C ALA A 179 -14.35 -14.34 2.90
N ALA A 180 -15.14 -14.66 3.93
CA ALA A 180 -14.94 -15.86 4.74
C ALA A 180 -15.38 -17.15 4.02
N ASP A 181 -16.08 -17.05 2.89
CA ASP A 181 -16.49 -18.19 2.07
C ASP A 181 -15.36 -18.63 1.12
N GLU A 182 -14.99 -19.91 1.22
CA GLU A 182 -13.95 -20.52 0.39
C GLU A 182 -14.28 -20.46 -1.11
N ASP A 183 -15.56 -20.60 -1.49
CA ASP A 183 -15.98 -20.55 -2.88
C ASP A 183 -15.82 -19.15 -3.47
N VAL A 184 -16.06 -18.11 -2.66
CA VAL A 184 -15.83 -16.71 -3.04
C VAL A 184 -14.33 -16.45 -3.21
N LEU A 185 -13.47 -16.95 -2.31
CA LEU A 185 -12.01 -16.84 -2.47
C LEU A 185 -11.48 -17.60 -3.69
N ARG A 186 -12.08 -18.75 -4.03
CA ARG A 186 -11.76 -19.48 -5.27
C ARG A 186 -12.19 -18.71 -6.51
N ARG A 187 -13.39 -18.14 -6.49
CA ARG A 187 -13.91 -17.25 -7.54
C ARG A 187 -13.00 -16.04 -7.70
N ALA A 188 -12.51 -15.43 -6.63
CA ALA A 188 -11.52 -14.34 -6.66
C ALA A 188 -10.09 -14.79 -7.05
N ARG A 189 -9.89 -16.09 -7.26
CA ARG A 189 -8.62 -16.71 -7.65
C ARG A 189 -7.46 -16.46 -6.71
N VAL A 190 -7.73 -16.52 -5.40
CA VAL A 190 -6.70 -16.39 -4.36
C VAL A 190 -5.52 -17.33 -4.56
N HIS A 191 -5.75 -18.55 -5.06
CA HIS A 191 -4.70 -19.50 -5.41
C HIS A 191 -3.71 -19.03 -6.51
N ARG A 192 -4.02 -17.96 -7.26
CA ARG A 192 -3.13 -17.34 -8.27
C ARG A 192 -2.76 -15.90 -7.95
N ALA A 193 -3.29 -15.34 -6.86
CA ALA A 193 -2.96 -14.00 -6.42
C ALA A 193 -1.55 -13.94 -5.85
N ARG A 194 -0.92 -12.77 -5.95
CA ARG A 194 0.34 -12.44 -5.28
C ARG A 194 0.08 -11.97 -3.85
N TYR A 195 -0.93 -11.13 -3.69
CA TYR A 195 -1.29 -10.53 -2.41
C TYR A 195 -2.78 -10.73 -2.09
N LEU A 196 -3.07 -10.96 -0.81
CA LEU A 196 -4.42 -10.88 -0.25
C LEU A 196 -4.42 -9.92 0.94
N PHE A 197 -5.39 -9.01 1.02
CA PHE A 197 -5.57 -8.12 2.17
C PHE A 197 -6.92 -8.40 2.84
N ALA A 198 -6.91 -8.77 4.11
CA ALA A 198 -8.12 -8.93 4.92
C ALA A 198 -8.35 -7.66 5.76
N VAL A 199 -9.31 -6.84 5.32
CA VAL A 199 -9.66 -5.52 5.89
C VAL A 199 -11.18 -5.37 6.05
N CYS A 200 -11.84 -6.42 6.52
CA CYS A 200 -13.30 -6.55 6.64
C CYS A 200 -13.91 -5.78 7.84
N GLY A 201 -13.15 -4.92 8.53
CA GLY A 201 -13.65 -4.16 9.68
C GLY A 201 -13.60 -4.87 11.02
N ASP A 202 -13.37 -6.19 11.03
CA ASP A 202 -13.44 -7.05 12.21
C ASP A 202 -12.26 -8.04 12.25
N ASP A 203 -11.61 -8.16 13.42
CA ASP A 203 -10.41 -9.00 13.61
C ASP A 203 -10.72 -10.50 13.45
N HIS A 204 -11.90 -10.95 13.89
CA HIS A 204 -12.31 -12.35 13.72
C HIS A 204 -12.53 -12.66 12.24
N VAL A 205 -13.27 -11.82 11.52
CA VAL A 205 -13.52 -12.04 10.08
C VAL A 205 -12.19 -12.02 9.31
N ASN A 206 -11.30 -11.08 9.62
CA ASN A 206 -9.98 -11.00 8.98
C ASN A 206 -9.14 -12.27 9.22
N ALA A 207 -9.16 -12.81 10.44
CA ALA A 207 -8.47 -14.06 10.77
C ALA A 207 -9.08 -15.27 10.05
N GLU A 208 -10.41 -15.35 9.93
CA GLU A 208 -11.08 -16.42 9.21
C GLU A 208 -10.72 -16.40 7.72
N VAL A 209 -10.76 -15.22 7.07
CA VAL A 209 -10.32 -15.04 5.68
C VAL A 209 -8.92 -15.60 5.46
N ALA A 210 -7.99 -15.34 6.37
CA ALA A 210 -6.61 -15.82 6.26
C ALA A 210 -6.50 -17.36 6.34
N ILE A 211 -7.25 -18.00 7.24
CA ILE A 211 -7.27 -19.47 7.37
C ILE A 211 -7.85 -20.11 6.10
N ARG A 212 -8.92 -19.54 5.54
CA ARG A 212 -9.54 -20.01 4.30
C ARG A 212 -8.62 -19.78 3.10
N ALA A 213 -7.99 -18.61 3.02
CA ALA A 213 -7.01 -18.28 1.97
C ALA A 213 -5.83 -19.25 1.98
N ARG A 214 -5.30 -19.62 3.16
CA ARG A 214 -4.26 -20.65 3.29
C ARG A 214 -4.72 -21.99 2.73
N THR A 215 -5.94 -22.40 3.06
CA THR A 215 -6.53 -23.65 2.56
C THR A 215 -6.64 -23.63 1.03
N VAL A 216 -7.14 -22.54 0.44
CA VAL A 216 -7.24 -22.36 -1.02
C VAL A 216 -5.86 -22.33 -1.69
N ALA A 217 -4.86 -21.67 -1.08
CA ALA A 217 -3.50 -21.58 -1.61
C ALA A 217 -2.76 -22.92 -1.58
N SER A 218 -2.95 -23.72 -0.51
CA SER A 218 -2.36 -25.05 -0.35
C SER A 218 -2.83 -26.04 -1.43
N GLN A 219 -4.07 -25.88 -1.88
CA GLN A 219 -4.71 -26.72 -2.90
C GLN A 219 -4.29 -26.39 -4.34
N ARG A 220 -3.21 -25.61 -4.55
CA ARG A 220 -2.49 -25.56 -5.83
C ARG A 220 -2.07 -26.98 -6.22
N ARG A 221 -2.93 -27.68 -6.98
CA ARG A 221 -2.62 -28.97 -7.60
C ARG A 221 -1.37 -28.77 -8.46
N GLY A 222 -0.32 -29.49 -8.10
CA GLY A 222 0.88 -29.60 -8.93
C GLY A 222 0.49 -30.21 -10.27
N THR A 223 0.59 -29.43 -11.33
CA THR A 223 1.12 -29.99 -12.57
C THR A 223 2.54 -30.47 -12.25
N LEU A 224 2.95 -31.60 -12.82
CA LEU A 224 4.32 -32.16 -12.78
C LEU A 224 5.41 -31.19 -13.31
N LEU A 225 5.00 -29.98 -13.68
CA LEU A 225 5.77 -28.80 -14.06
C LEU A 225 5.43 -27.65 -13.09
N ALA A 226 5.47 -27.90 -11.78
CA ALA A 226 5.47 -26.81 -10.81
C ALA A 226 6.76 -26.03 -11.05
N TRP A 227 6.65 -24.90 -11.75
CA TRP A 227 7.76 -24.00 -11.99
C TRP A 227 8.45 -23.72 -10.63
N PRO A 228 9.71 -24.12 -10.45
CA PRO A 228 10.47 -23.75 -9.26
C PRO A 228 10.68 -22.23 -9.35
N GLY A 229 9.89 -21.45 -8.60
CA GLY A 229 9.99 -19.99 -8.59
C GLY A 229 8.69 -19.17 -8.58
N GLY A 230 7.51 -19.79 -8.45
CA GLY A 230 6.29 -19.00 -8.21
C GLY A 230 6.32 -18.34 -6.83
N THR A 231 6.08 -17.04 -6.76
CA THR A 231 5.99 -16.31 -5.49
C THR A 231 4.87 -16.89 -4.61
N PRO A 232 5.09 -17.00 -3.28
CA PRO A 232 4.04 -17.40 -2.36
C PRO A 232 2.91 -16.37 -2.35
N LEU A 233 1.70 -16.81 -2.03
CA LEU A 233 0.62 -15.87 -1.71
C LEU A 233 0.96 -15.21 -0.37
N THR A 234 1.13 -13.90 -0.35
CA THR A 234 1.27 -13.16 0.92
C THR A 234 -0.09 -12.61 1.34
N CYS A 235 -0.60 -13.09 2.46
CA CYS A 235 -1.87 -12.71 3.06
C CYS A 235 -1.63 -11.73 4.21
N TYR A 236 -2.00 -10.47 4.00
CA TYR A 236 -1.97 -9.40 4.99
C TYR A 236 -3.29 -9.34 5.76
N VAL A 237 -3.22 -9.50 7.07
CA VAL A 237 -4.37 -9.49 7.97
C VAL A 237 -4.29 -8.24 8.82
N HIS A 238 -5.32 -7.39 8.71
CA HIS A 238 -5.42 -6.24 9.58
C HIS A 238 -5.87 -6.68 10.98
N VAL A 239 -5.08 -6.33 12.00
CA VAL A 239 -5.41 -6.55 13.41
C VAL A 239 -5.61 -5.19 14.08
N TYR A 240 -6.82 -4.92 14.57
CA TYR A 240 -7.20 -3.68 15.21
C TYR A 240 -6.65 -3.59 16.64
N ASP A 241 -6.68 -4.70 17.40
CA ASP A 241 -6.18 -4.75 18.75
C ASP A 241 -4.62 -4.75 18.79
N PRO A 242 -3.98 -3.74 19.42
CA PRO A 242 -2.52 -3.64 19.45
C PRO A 242 -1.83 -4.77 20.22
N LEU A 243 -2.44 -5.29 21.29
CA LEU A 243 -1.86 -6.36 22.10
C LEU A 243 -1.91 -7.69 21.33
N LEU A 244 -3.05 -7.99 20.73
CA LEU A 244 -3.19 -9.15 19.84
C LEU A 244 -2.23 -9.06 18.66
N HIS A 245 -2.09 -7.87 18.04
CA HIS A 245 -1.15 -7.64 16.95
C HIS A 245 0.30 -7.94 17.37
N ALA A 246 0.74 -7.44 18.52
CA ALA A 246 2.08 -7.68 19.05
C ALA A 246 2.35 -9.18 19.28
N LEU A 247 1.39 -9.90 19.88
CA LEU A 247 1.51 -11.35 20.13
C LEU A 247 1.55 -12.16 18.83
N LEU A 248 0.63 -11.88 17.90
CA LEU A 248 0.56 -12.57 16.61
C LEU A 248 1.81 -12.33 15.77
N ARG A 249 2.40 -11.13 15.83
CA ARG A 249 3.64 -10.80 15.13
C ARG A 249 4.83 -11.66 15.57
N ALA A 250 4.97 -11.90 16.88
CA ALA A 250 6.04 -12.77 17.40
C ALA A 250 5.83 -14.24 17.00
N GLN A 251 4.58 -14.72 17.02
CA GLN A 251 4.24 -16.07 16.60
C GLN A 251 4.39 -16.27 15.10
N GLN A 252 4.09 -15.25 14.29
CA GLN A 252 4.22 -15.27 12.83
C GLN A 252 5.65 -15.66 12.41
N VAL A 253 6.66 -14.93 12.88
CA VAL A 253 8.06 -15.20 12.53
C VAL A 253 8.53 -16.57 13.06
N THR A 254 7.93 -17.05 14.14
CA THR A 254 8.25 -18.36 14.73
C THR A 254 7.66 -19.53 13.93
N LEU A 255 6.47 -19.36 13.34
CA LEU A 255 5.68 -20.44 12.72
C LEU A 255 5.71 -20.44 11.19
N GLN A 256 6.32 -19.44 10.54
CA GLN A 256 6.41 -19.37 9.08
C GLN A 256 7.36 -20.46 8.52
N VAL A 257 6.79 -21.61 8.16
CA VAL A 257 7.51 -22.73 7.50
C VAL A 257 6.91 -23.04 6.11
N GLU A 258 5.76 -22.45 5.77
CA GLU A 258 5.01 -22.77 4.56
C GLU A 258 5.51 -22.02 3.31
N ARG A 259 6.25 -22.71 2.42
CA ARG A 259 6.82 -22.16 1.17
C ARG A 259 5.82 -21.54 0.18
N ARG A 260 4.51 -21.74 0.35
CA ARG A 260 3.47 -21.32 -0.62
C ARG A 260 2.52 -20.25 -0.09
N PHE A 261 2.57 -19.96 1.21
CA PHE A 261 1.67 -19.03 1.87
C PHE A 261 2.42 -18.28 2.97
N ARG A 262 2.52 -16.96 2.83
CA ARG A 262 3.09 -16.08 3.86
C ARG A 262 1.96 -15.34 4.53
N LEU A 263 1.84 -15.47 5.85
CA LEU A 263 0.87 -14.73 6.65
C LEU A 263 1.56 -13.52 7.27
N GLU A 264 1.03 -12.32 7.06
CA GLU A 264 1.55 -11.07 7.64
C GLU A 264 0.45 -10.36 8.42
N PHE A 265 0.71 -10.01 9.67
CA PHE A 265 -0.20 -9.19 10.46
C PHE A 265 0.24 -7.73 10.44
N PHE A 266 -0.69 -6.83 10.14
CA PHE A 266 -0.43 -5.40 10.20
C PHE A 266 -1.50 -4.69 11.02
N ASN A 267 -1.09 -3.64 11.72
CA ASN A 267 -2.00 -2.70 12.35
C ASN A 267 -1.91 -1.38 11.58
N PHE A 268 -3.03 -0.94 11.02
CA PHE A 268 -3.07 0.29 10.23
C PHE A 268 -2.66 1.51 11.04
N PHE A 269 -3.03 1.58 12.32
CA PHE A 269 -2.73 2.72 13.19
C PHE A 269 -1.25 2.79 13.54
N ASP A 270 -0.59 1.64 13.69
CA ASP A 270 0.86 1.56 13.87
C ASP A 270 1.61 2.01 12.61
N ALA A 271 1.18 1.55 11.44
CA ALA A 271 1.74 2.00 10.15
C ALA A 271 1.51 3.50 9.93
N ALA A 272 0.31 3.99 10.24
CA ALA A 272 -0.06 5.39 10.21
C ALA A 272 0.81 6.27 11.11
N ALA A 273 0.99 5.85 12.37
CA ALA A 273 1.84 6.54 13.33
C ALA A 273 3.30 6.61 12.84
N ARG A 274 3.81 5.54 12.22
CA ARG A 274 5.16 5.53 11.65
C ARG A 274 5.32 6.61 10.57
N VAL A 275 4.43 6.63 9.57
CA VAL A 275 4.50 7.62 8.48
C VAL A 275 4.35 9.05 9.02
N LEU A 276 3.45 9.24 9.99
CA LEU A 276 3.24 10.53 10.65
C LEU A 276 4.51 11.04 11.35
N VAL A 277 5.13 10.21 12.18
CA VAL A 277 6.34 10.56 12.95
C VAL A 277 7.56 10.73 12.04
N GLU A 278 7.71 9.90 11.00
CA GLU A 278 8.79 10.05 10.02
C GLU A 278 8.66 11.36 9.22
N ALA A 279 7.44 11.75 8.84
CA ALA A 279 7.19 13.00 8.12
C ALA A 279 7.33 14.24 9.03
N TYR A 280 6.93 14.12 10.30
CA TYR A 280 6.93 15.21 11.28
C TYR A 280 7.56 14.74 12.59
N PRO A 281 8.88 14.58 12.66
CA PRO A 281 9.55 14.04 13.86
C PRO A 281 9.36 14.96 15.08
N PRO A 282 9.36 14.39 16.30
CA PRO A 282 9.28 15.18 17.52
C PRO A 282 10.43 16.20 17.59
N PRO A 283 10.18 17.43 18.04
CA PRO A 283 11.22 18.45 18.16
C PRO A 283 12.22 18.07 19.25
N GLU A 284 13.52 18.35 19.02
CA GLU A 284 14.55 18.13 20.04
C GLU A 284 14.30 19.01 21.28
N PRO A 285 14.59 18.51 22.50
CA PRO A 285 14.51 19.31 23.73
C PRO A 285 15.28 20.63 23.60
N PRO A 286 14.71 21.78 24.01
CA PRO A 286 13.50 21.93 24.84
C PRO A 286 12.17 21.98 24.07
N GLY A 287 12.05 21.35 22.90
CA GLY A 287 10.78 21.21 22.17
C GLY A 287 9.81 20.19 22.79
N ARG A 288 8.51 20.35 22.50
CA ARG A 288 7.43 19.52 23.04
C ARG A 288 6.55 18.95 21.95
N LEU A 289 6.19 17.67 22.11
CA LEU A 289 5.15 17.02 21.33
C LEU A 289 3.83 17.06 22.11
N VAL A 290 2.74 17.43 21.44
CA VAL A 290 1.38 17.39 21.97
C VAL A 290 0.55 16.45 21.10
N VAL A 291 -0.09 15.46 21.71
CA VAL A 291 -1.00 14.53 21.02
C VAL A 291 -2.41 14.78 21.52
N ILE A 292 -3.33 15.14 20.62
CA ILE A 292 -4.72 15.44 20.94
C ILE A 292 -5.61 14.32 20.41
N GLY A 293 -6.30 13.62 21.31
CA GLY A 293 -7.05 12.40 21.00
C GLY A 293 -6.17 11.16 21.21
N LEU A 294 -6.42 10.46 22.31
CA LEU A 294 -5.82 9.18 22.67
C LEU A 294 -6.71 8.02 22.19
N GLY A 295 -7.05 8.05 20.90
CA GLY A 295 -7.55 6.87 20.19
C GLY A 295 -6.38 5.95 19.81
N ARG A 296 -6.66 4.93 18.99
CA ARG A 296 -5.63 3.95 18.56
C ARG A 296 -4.44 4.59 17.86
N LEU A 297 -4.67 5.65 17.08
CA LEU A 297 -3.62 6.37 16.37
C LEU A 297 -2.80 7.27 17.29
N GLY A 298 -3.45 7.99 18.20
CA GLY A 298 -2.76 8.86 19.15
C GLY A 298 -1.81 8.06 20.05
N GLU A 299 -2.29 6.93 20.58
CA GLU A 299 -1.44 6.00 21.33
C GLU A 299 -0.26 5.48 20.51
N ALA A 300 -0.52 5.01 19.27
CA ALA A 300 0.53 4.52 18.38
C ALA A 300 1.56 5.62 18.05
N ALA A 301 1.12 6.87 17.87
CA ALA A 301 1.99 8.02 17.62
C ALA A 301 2.92 8.31 18.80
N ILE A 302 2.42 8.23 20.05
CA ILE A 302 3.23 8.39 21.26
C ILE A 302 4.32 7.31 21.32
N VAL A 303 3.93 6.05 21.14
CA VAL A 303 4.84 4.89 21.18
C VAL A 303 5.93 5.04 20.10
N ARG A 304 5.55 5.42 18.88
CA ARG A 304 6.47 5.59 17.75
C ARG A 304 7.39 6.79 17.91
N ALA A 305 6.88 7.92 18.41
CA ALA A 305 7.68 9.12 18.66
C ALA A 305 8.74 8.87 19.74
N ALA A 306 8.37 8.20 20.84
CA ALA A 306 9.30 7.86 21.92
C ALA A 306 10.40 6.90 21.45
N ALA A 307 10.03 5.83 20.73
CA ALA A 307 11.00 4.87 20.20
C ALA A 307 11.92 5.48 19.13
N GLY A 308 11.38 6.28 18.21
CA GLY A 308 12.15 6.94 17.14
C GLY A 308 13.17 7.94 17.69
N HIS A 309 12.79 8.72 18.71
CA HIS A 309 13.70 9.66 19.38
C HIS A 309 14.88 8.94 20.05
N HIS A 310 14.63 7.80 20.70
CA HIS A 310 15.67 7.02 21.35
C HIS A 310 16.67 6.40 20.36
N LEU A 311 16.20 5.87 19.22
CA LEU A 311 17.06 5.26 18.21
C LEU A 311 17.86 6.28 17.38
N GLY A 312 17.40 7.52 17.30
CA GLY A 312 17.96 8.55 16.42
C GLY A 312 19.12 9.36 16.97
N GLN A 313 19.43 9.29 18.28
CA GLN A 313 20.44 10.15 18.92
C GLN A 313 21.69 9.38 19.35
N PRO A 314 22.90 9.81 18.94
CA PRO A 314 24.15 9.31 19.51
C PRO A 314 24.41 9.99 20.87
N GLY A 315 24.07 9.30 21.96
CA GLY A 315 24.29 9.75 23.35
C GLY A 315 23.05 9.54 24.23
N PRO A 316 23.11 9.74 25.56
CA PRO A 316 21.94 9.62 26.42
C PRO A 316 20.95 10.74 26.05
N PRO A 317 19.80 10.42 25.43
CA PRO A 317 18.88 11.44 24.96
C PRO A 317 18.29 12.19 26.15
N GLY A 318 18.11 13.51 26.01
CA GLY A 318 17.20 14.23 26.89
C GLY A 318 15.81 13.59 26.78
N LYS A 319 15.13 13.36 27.92
CA LYS A 319 13.78 12.78 27.93
C LYS A 319 12.85 13.66 27.11
N LEU A 320 12.22 13.08 26.09
CA LEU A 320 11.21 13.76 25.29
C LEU A 320 9.97 14.02 26.16
N THR A 321 9.48 15.25 26.23
CA THR A 321 8.22 15.56 26.92
C THR A 321 7.06 15.47 25.92
N ILE A 322 6.08 14.62 26.22
CA ILE A 322 4.88 14.41 25.41
C ILE A 322 3.65 14.75 26.26
N ALA A 323 2.96 15.83 25.91
CA ALA A 323 1.66 16.15 26.49
C ALA A 323 0.56 15.43 25.70
N ALA A 324 -0.37 14.78 26.39
CA ALA A 324 -1.41 13.99 25.76
C ALA A 324 -2.79 14.42 26.27
N ALA A 325 -3.60 14.97 25.37
CA ALA A 325 -4.88 15.58 25.67
C ALA A 325 -6.05 14.71 25.23
N ASP A 326 -6.92 14.38 26.17
CA ASP A 326 -8.11 13.56 25.95
C ASP A 326 -9.11 13.75 27.10
N GLY A 327 -10.37 13.39 26.87
CA GLY A 327 -11.42 13.39 27.90
C GLY A 327 -11.22 12.31 28.97
N ASP A 328 -10.24 11.42 28.80
CA ASP A 328 -9.83 10.43 29.82
C ASP A 328 -8.31 10.20 29.77
N ALA A 329 -7.54 11.29 29.72
CA ALA A 329 -6.12 11.26 29.46
C ALA A 329 -5.33 10.46 30.52
N GLU A 330 -5.67 10.62 31.80
CA GLU A 330 -4.99 9.93 32.90
C GLU A 330 -5.14 8.41 32.79
N ARG A 331 -6.37 7.90 32.63
CA ARG A 331 -6.61 6.46 32.52
C ARG A 331 -5.94 5.89 31.27
N LYS A 332 -6.13 6.53 30.11
CA LYS A 332 -5.59 6.04 28.84
C LYS A 332 -4.06 6.00 28.83
N LEU A 333 -3.39 7.01 29.40
CA LEU A 333 -1.94 7.00 29.54
C LEU A 333 -1.45 5.96 30.54
N ALA A 334 -2.18 5.72 31.63
CA ALA A 334 -1.86 4.64 32.57
C ALA A 334 -1.96 3.26 31.89
N ASP A 335 -3.02 3.03 31.09
CA ASP A 335 -3.20 1.80 30.30
C ASP A 335 -2.11 1.64 29.23
N LEU A 336 -1.69 2.75 28.59
CA LEU A 336 -0.59 2.76 27.64
C LEU A 336 0.75 2.41 28.31
N HIS A 337 1.02 2.99 29.48
CA HIS A 337 2.21 2.71 30.26
C HIS A 337 2.24 1.26 30.75
N ALA A 338 1.11 0.70 31.17
CA ALA A 338 1.00 -0.71 31.56
C ALA A 338 1.32 -1.66 30.39
N ARG A 339 0.91 -1.31 29.17
CA ARG A 339 1.25 -2.07 27.95
C ARG A 339 2.68 -1.87 27.48
N HIS A 340 3.25 -0.68 27.70
CA HIS A 340 4.60 -0.31 27.29
C HIS A 340 5.40 0.31 28.44
N PRO A 341 5.84 -0.48 29.43
CA PRO A 341 6.52 0.04 30.63
C PRO A 341 7.80 0.83 30.32
N TRP A 342 8.46 0.47 29.23
CA TRP A 342 9.67 1.14 28.74
C TRP A 342 9.46 2.62 28.35
N LEU A 343 8.22 3.07 28.11
CA LEU A 343 7.94 4.48 27.80
C LEU A 343 8.45 5.44 28.87
N ALA A 344 8.35 5.08 30.16
CA ALA A 344 8.80 5.96 31.26
C ALA A 344 10.33 6.19 31.28
N LYS A 345 11.09 5.29 30.65
CA LYS A 345 12.53 5.48 30.45
C LYS A 345 12.81 6.48 29.33
N LEU A 346 12.02 6.42 28.24
CA LEU A 346 12.27 7.17 27.01
C LEU A 346 11.66 8.58 26.99
N CYS A 347 10.51 8.78 27.61
CA CYS A 347 9.78 10.05 27.59
C CYS A 347 9.10 10.37 28.93
N GLU A 348 8.80 11.65 29.11
CA GLU A 348 7.91 12.14 30.16
C GLU A 348 6.52 12.34 29.56
N LEU A 349 5.54 11.56 30.05
CA LEU A 349 4.15 11.64 29.61
C LEU A 349 3.37 12.57 30.55
N VAL A 350 2.79 13.63 30.00
CA VAL A 350 2.01 14.63 30.75
C VAL A 350 0.53 14.50 30.36
N PRO A 351 -0.34 13.96 31.23
CA PRO A 351 -1.77 13.92 30.96
C PRO A 351 -2.36 15.34 30.94
N VAL A 352 -3.19 15.62 29.94
CA VAL A 352 -4.00 16.84 29.86
C VAL A 352 -5.46 16.43 29.77
N GLN A 353 -6.14 16.43 30.93
CA GLN A 353 -7.54 16.08 31.03
C GLN A 353 -8.40 17.20 30.43
N ALA A 354 -8.84 17.03 29.18
CA ALA A 354 -9.56 18.06 28.44
C ALA A 354 -10.59 17.44 27.49
N ASP A 355 -11.81 17.97 27.52
CA ASP A 355 -12.80 17.65 26.50
C ASP A 355 -12.47 18.40 25.20
N VAL A 356 -11.72 17.71 24.34
CA VAL A 356 -11.28 18.21 23.04
C VAL A 356 -12.46 18.46 22.08
N SER A 357 -13.65 17.93 22.38
CA SER A 357 -14.87 18.17 21.60
C SER A 357 -15.63 19.42 22.05
N SER A 358 -15.32 19.94 23.24
CA SER A 358 -15.98 21.12 23.78
C SER A 358 -15.52 22.42 23.10
N SER A 359 -16.47 23.32 22.85
CA SER A 359 -16.20 24.68 22.38
C SER A 359 -15.40 25.54 23.37
N THR A 360 -15.30 25.09 24.63
CA THR A 360 -14.53 25.76 25.70
C THR A 360 -13.06 25.35 25.75
N PHE A 361 -12.63 24.37 24.95
CA PHE A 361 -11.26 23.89 24.91
C PHE A 361 -10.28 25.01 24.55
N ARG A 362 -9.24 25.20 25.39
CA ARG A 362 -8.28 26.29 25.24
C ARG A 362 -6.88 25.75 24.93
N PRO A 363 -6.12 26.36 24.00
CA PRO A 363 -4.73 25.95 23.72
C PRO A 363 -3.81 26.09 24.95
N GLU A 364 -4.14 26.97 25.89
CA GLU A 364 -3.43 27.12 27.15
C GLU A 364 -3.47 25.84 28.00
N ASP A 365 -4.54 25.04 27.88
CA ASP A 365 -4.69 23.75 28.57
C ASP A 365 -3.66 22.72 28.07
N LEU A 366 -3.20 22.86 26.82
CA LEU A 366 -2.24 21.96 26.17
C LEU A 366 -0.77 22.28 26.48
N LEU A 367 -0.50 23.49 26.99
CA LEU A 367 0.85 24.00 27.21
C LEU A 367 1.04 24.49 28.65
N PRO A 368 0.75 23.66 29.67
CA PRO A 368 0.97 24.05 31.06
C PRO A 368 2.47 24.34 31.29
N GLY A 369 2.76 25.49 31.90
CA GLY A 369 4.12 25.88 32.32
C GLY A 369 5.06 26.44 31.24
N SER A 370 4.58 26.69 30.00
CA SER A 370 5.41 27.28 28.94
C SER A 370 5.62 28.78 29.18
N ALA A 371 6.66 29.14 29.95
CA ALA A 371 6.86 30.48 30.50
C ALA A 371 7.40 31.53 29.50
N GLU A 372 7.94 31.15 28.32
CA GLU A 372 8.73 32.10 27.52
C GLU A 372 8.55 32.05 25.98
N GLY A 373 7.53 31.39 25.44
CA GLY A 373 7.15 31.53 24.01
C GLY A 373 8.21 31.14 22.97
N ARG A 374 9.33 30.52 23.39
CA ARG A 374 10.45 30.05 22.54
C ARG A 374 10.46 28.53 22.33
N GLU A 375 9.60 27.79 23.02
CA GLU A 375 9.44 26.35 22.89
C GLU A 375 8.81 26.01 21.53
N ARG A 376 9.46 25.16 20.74
CA ARG A 376 8.87 24.63 19.49
C ARG A 376 7.83 23.59 19.87
N VAL A 377 6.60 23.80 19.41
CA VAL A 377 5.48 22.89 19.69
C VAL A 377 5.06 22.18 18.41
N LEU A 378 5.01 20.85 18.46
CA LEU A 378 4.41 20.02 17.43
C LEU A 378 3.12 19.42 17.98
N LEU A 379 2.01 19.59 17.28
CA LEU A 379 0.70 19.08 17.66
C LEU A 379 0.25 18.02 16.65
N TYR A 380 0.01 16.80 17.11
CA TYR A 380 -0.71 15.77 16.35
C TYR A 380 -2.18 15.78 16.75
N LEU A 381 -3.07 16.00 15.78
CA LEU A 381 -4.51 15.89 15.99
C LEU A 381 -4.96 14.50 15.55
N CYS A 382 -5.27 13.65 16.51
CA CYS A 382 -5.66 12.26 16.33
C CYS A 382 -7.05 11.91 16.91
N PRO A 383 -8.09 12.76 16.79
CA PRO A 383 -9.44 12.33 17.17
C PRO A 383 -9.96 11.26 16.20
N ASP A 384 -10.88 10.43 16.67
CA ASP A 384 -11.48 9.37 15.83
C ASP A 384 -12.50 9.91 14.80
N ASP A 385 -12.88 11.20 14.90
CA ASP A 385 -13.90 11.86 14.08
C ASP A 385 -13.31 12.97 13.18
N ASP A 386 -13.51 12.86 11.87
CA ASP A 386 -12.90 13.78 10.88
C ASP A 386 -13.40 15.24 11.00
N PRO A 387 -14.71 15.53 11.13
CA PRO A 387 -15.21 16.88 11.38
C PRO A 387 -14.65 17.51 12.65
N LEU A 388 -14.51 16.73 13.73
CA LEU A 388 -13.87 17.19 14.96
C LEU A 388 -12.39 17.52 14.73
N CYS A 389 -11.66 16.70 13.98
CA CYS A 389 -10.26 16.98 13.64
C CYS A 389 -10.12 18.32 12.89
N GLN A 390 -11.02 18.60 11.95
CA GLN A 390 -10.99 19.83 11.15
C GLN A 390 -11.32 21.07 11.99
N SER A 391 -12.35 20.99 12.85
CA SER A 391 -12.74 22.11 13.71
C SER A 391 -11.65 22.43 14.74
N LEU A 392 -11.04 21.41 15.34
CA LEU A 392 -9.89 21.54 16.24
C LEU A 392 -8.68 22.16 15.54
N ALA A 393 -8.34 21.68 14.34
CA ALA A 393 -7.22 22.19 13.55
C ALA A 393 -7.32 23.70 13.29
N LEU A 394 -8.49 24.14 12.83
CA LEU A 394 -8.78 25.55 12.58
C LEU A 394 -8.78 26.38 13.87
N GLY A 395 -9.44 25.87 14.92
CA GLY A 395 -9.54 26.54 16.21
C GLY A 395 -8.20 26.73 16.90
N LEU A 396 -7.29 25.75 16.78
CA LEU A 396 -5.93 25.83 17.31
C LEU A 396 -5.06 26.75 16.47
N TRP A 397 -5.13 26.65 15.13
CA TRP A 397 -4.36 27.51 14.23
C TRP A 397 -4.67 28.99 14.44
N GLN A 398 -5.94 29.35 14.60
CA GLN A 398 -6.35 30.73 14.87
C GLN A 398 -5.81 31.28 16.21
N ARG A 399 -5.77 30.43 17.25
CA ARG A 399 -5.37 30.85 18.61
C ARG A 399 -3.86 30.79 18.83
N LEU A 400 -3.15 29.90 18.13
CA LEU A 400 -1.69 29.77 18.20
C LEU A 400 -0.95 30.66 17.20
N ARG A 401 -1.65 31.57 16.51
CA ARG A 401 -1.11 32.45 15.45
C ARG A 401 0.18 33.20 15.78
N ASP A 402 0.41 33.52 17.05
CA ASP A 402 1.56 34.31 17.51
C ASP A 402 2.66 33.44 18.16
N ARG A 403 2.54 32.10 18.07
CA ARG A 403 3.52 31.12 18.57
C ARG A 403 4.05 30.22 17.45
N PRO A 404 5.36 29.86 17.48
CA PRO A 404 5.93 28.91 16.53
C PRO A 404 5.43 27.48 16.82
N ALA A 405 4.29 27.12 16.21
CA ALA A 405 3.65 25.83 16.36
C ALA A 405 3.45 25.15 14.99
N THR A 406 3.66 23.84 14.95
CA THR A 406 3.34 23.00 13.80
C THR A 406 2.14 22.14 14.17
N ILE A 407 1.03 22.31 13.48
CA ILE A 407 -0.21 21.56 13.72
C ILE A 407 -0.37 20.56 12.59
N VAL A 408 -0.38 19.27 12.88
CA VAL A 408 -0.62 18.20 11.90
C VAL A 408 -2.03 17.68 12.10
N ALA A 409 -2.91 18.01 11.16
CA ALA A 409 -4.32 17.65 11.21
C ALA A 409 -4.62 16.51 10.25
N LEU A 410 -5.15 15.40 10.75
CA LEU A 410 -5.52 14.27 9.91
C LEU A 410 -6.77 14.59 9.10
N VAL A 411 -6.74 14.28 7.81
CA VAL A 411 -7.86 14.49 6.89
C VAL A 411 -8.15 13.17 6.19
N ALA A 412 -9.39 12.68 6.27
CA ALA A 412 -9.75 11.38 5.67
C ALA A 412 -9.64 11.37 4.14
N GLN A 413 -10.02 12.44 3.46
CA GLN A 413 -9.85 12.67 2.02
C GLN A 413 -10.28 14.11 1.70
N GLY A 414 -9.54 14.82 0.84
CA GLY A 414 -9.98 16.14 0.37
C GLY A 414 -8.84 17.08 0.04
N ALA A 415 -8.36 17.00 -1.21
CA ALA A 415 -7.48 18.03 -1.78
C ALA A 415 -8.10 19.43 -1.67
N GLY A 416 -9.43 19.58 -1.71
CA GLY A 416 -10.10 20.89 -1.72
C GLY A 416 -9.88 21.74 -0.46
N LEU A 417 -10.26 21.23 0.73
CA LEU A 417 -10.09 21.98 1.98
C LEU A 417 -8.61 22.13 2.35
N ALA A 418 -7.81 21.09 2.11
CA ALA A 418 -6.38 21.14 2.35
C ALA A 418 -5.69 22.24 1.51
N GLU A 419 -6.08 22.41 0.23
CA GLU A 419 -5.51 23.44 -0.64
C GLU A 419 -5.98 24.84 -0.25
N LEU A 420 -7.27 24.99 0.10
CA LEU A 420 -7.79 26.27 0.62
C LEU A 420 -7.07 26.70 1.91
N LEU A 421 -6.79 25.76 2.83
CA LEU A 421 -6.04 26.06 4.05
C LEU A 421 -4.60 26.48 3.76
N LYS A 422 -3.94 25.88 2.76
CA LYS A 422 -2.60 26.31 2.32
C LYS A 422 -2.62 27.72 1.72
N GLU A 423 -3.60 28.05 0.89
CA GLU A 423 -3.75 29.39 0.31
C GLU A 423 -4.01 30.45 1.39
N MET A 424 -4.87 30.14 2.37
CA MET A 424 -5.14 31.03 3.49
C MET A 424 -3.89 31.30 4.33
N GLN A 425 -3.07 30.27 4.62
CA GLN A 425 -1.83 30.42 5.40
C GLN A 425 -0.82 31.36 4.74
N GLY A 426 -0.76 31.41 3.42
CA GLY A 426 0.12 32.35 2.70
C GLY A 426 -0.32 33.81 2.83
N SER A 427 -1.58 34.06 3.20
CA SER A 427 -2.18 35.40 3.27
C SER A 427 -2.20 36.00 4.68
N PHE A 428 -2.15 35.16 5.73
CA PHE A 428 -2.14 35.59 7.12
C PHE A 428 -0.73 35.43 7.72
N GLY A 429 -0.18 36.50 8.31
CA GLY A 429 1.15 36.51 8.97
C GLY A 429 1.23 35.72 10.27
N SER A 430 0.73 34.47 10.28
CA SER A 430 0.77 33.54 11.40
C SER A 430 2.14 32.86 11.49
N THR A 431 2.68 32.71 12.70
CA THR A 431 3.87 31.88 12.96
C THR A 431 3.51 30.40 13.14
N ALA A 432 2.24 30.09 13.40
CA ALA A 432 1.73 28.72 13.41
C ALA A 432 1.42 28.22 11.99
N VAL A 433 1.88 27.02 11.68
CA VAL A 433 1.69 26.33 10.39
C VAL A 433 0.76 25.13 10.59
N LEU A 434 -0.28 25.03 9.78
CA LEU A 434 -1.21 23.90 9.79
C LEU A 434 -0.96 22.99 8.57
N HIS A 435 -0.61 21.74 8.82
CA HIS A 435 -0.37 20.72 7.81
C HIS A 435 -1.53 19.72 7.76
N PRO A 436 -2.37 19.76 6.73
CA PRO A 436 -3.34 18.70 6.49
C PRO A 436 -2.60 17.43 6.07
N PHE A 437 -2.90 16.33 6.75
CA PHE A 437 -2.26 15.03 6.55
C PHE A 437 -3.29 14.01 6.07
N ALA A 438 -3.27 13.73 4.77
CA ALA A 438 -4.12 12.73 4.14
C ALA A 438 -3.66 11.31 4.51
N LEU A 439 -4.06 10.85 5.69
CA LEU A 439 -3.55 9.64 6.32
C LEU A 439 -3.77 8.40 5.45
N LEU A 440 -4.99 8.24 4.94
CA LEU A 440 -5.35 7.06 4.15
C LEU A 440 -4.56 6.99 2.83
N ASP A 441 -4.37 8.13 2.16
CA ASP A 441 -3.63 8.21 0.90
C ASP A 441 -2.13 7.92 1.08
N GLN A 442 -1.58 8.30 2.23
CA GLN A 442 -0.17 8.03 2.54
C GLN A 442 0.04 6.60 3.03
N VAL A 443 -0.83 6.08 3.91
CA VAL A 443 -0.64 4.75 4.52
C VAL A 443 -1.03 3.64 3.56
N CYS A 444 -2.07 3.82 2.72
CA CYS A 444 -2.52 2.79 1.78
C CYS A 444 -1.65 2.66 0.52
N GLN A 445 -0.44 3.22 0.54
CA GLN A 445 0.54 2.92 -0.48
C GLN A 445 1.03 1.48 -0.30
N PRO A 446 1.01 0.65 -1.36
CA PRO A 446 1.47 -0.73 -1.30
C PRO A 446 2.81 -0.89 -0.57
N ALA A 447 3.81 -0.06 -0.86
CA ALA A 447 5.12 -0.14 -0.24
C ALA A 447 5.11 -0.05 1.30
N LEU A 448 4.15 0.68 1.88
CA LEU A 448 4.06 0.90 3.32
C LEU A 448 3.29 -0.21 4.04
N ILE A 449 2.24 -0.76 3.42
CA ILE A 449 1.48 -1.88 4.00
C ILE A 449 2.21 -3.22 3.78
N LEU A 450 2.92 -3.36 2.67
CA LEU A 450 3.80 -4.52 2.45
C LEU A 450 4.97 -4.56 3.45
N GLY A 451 5.22 -3.46 4.18
CA GLY A 451 6.22 -3.25 5.24
C GLY A 451 6.00 -3.99 6.56
N GLY A 452 5.53 -5.25 6.50
CA GLY A 452 5.32 -6.12 7.68
C GLY A 452 6.60 -6.43 8.47
N ALA A 453 6.49 -7.27 9.51
CA ALA A 453 7.64 -7.68 10.33
C ALA A 453 8.76 -8.29 9.49
N CYS A 454 8.40 -9.20 8.58
CA CYS A 454 9.35 -9.84 7.68
C CYS A 454 10.06 -8.80 6.80
N GLU A 455 9.33 -7.85 6.22
CA GLU A 455 9.92 -6.82 5.35
C GLU A 455 10.87 -5.88 6.13
N VAL A 456 10.55 -5.53 7.39
CA VAL A 456 11.45 -4.73 8.24
C VAL A 456 12.75 -5.50 8.54
N ILE A 457 12.65 -6.78 8.87
CA ILE A 457 13.81 -7.64 9.13
C ILE A 457 14.64 -7.81 7.84
N ALA A 458 13.99 -8.09 6.72
CA ALA A 458 14.62 -8.27 5.40
C ALA A 458 15.37 -7.02 4.94
N ARG A 459 14.79 -5.83 5.14
CA ARG A 459 15.48 -4.55 4.92
C ARG A 459 16.68 -4.40 5.83
N GLY A 460 16.54 -4.73 7.12
CA GLY A 460 17.64 -4.68 8.09
C GLY A 460 18.82 -5.58 7.70
N ILE A 461 18.54 -6.79 7.20
CA ILE A 461 19.53 -7.71 6.66
C ILE A 461 20.24 -7.10 5.43
N HIS A 462 19.49 -6.59 4.47
CA HIS A 462 20.06 -5.95 3.28
C HIS A 462 20.91 -4.72 3.62
N ASP A 463 20.43 -3.87 4.53
CA ASP A 463 21.17 -2.69 5.00
C ASP A 463 22.45 -3.07 5.74
N ALA A 464 22.47 -4.20 6.45
CA ALA A 464 23.68 -4.73 7.08
C ALA A 464 24.69 -5.19 6.02
N TYR A 465 24.23 -5.95 5.02
CA TYR A 465 25.05 -6.37 3.88
C TYR A 465 25.66 -5.17 3.14
N VAL A 466 24.86 -4.13 2.81
CA VAL A 466 25.36 -2.93 2.12
C VAL A 466 26.44 -2.22 2.95
N ARG A 467 26.18 -1.98 4.25
CA ARG A 467 27.16 -1.36 5.16
C ARG A 467 28.47 -2.15 5.23
N HIS A 468 28.39 -3.48 5.29
CA HIS A 468 29.56 -4.34 5.31
C HIS A 468 30.36 -4.23 3.99
N GLN A 469 29.69 -4.26 2.84
CA GLN A 469 30.35 -4.12 1.54
C GLN A 469 31.02 -2.74 1.38
N GLU A 470 30.40 -1.67 1.91
CA GLU A 470 30.99 -0.33 1.94
C GLU A 470 32.27 -0.29 2.79
N GLN A 471 32.30 -0.97 3.95
CA GLN A 471 33.49 -1.09 4.79
C GLN A 471 34.64 -1.84 4.09
N LEU A 472 34.32 -2.77 3.20
CA LEU A 472 35.28 -3.45 2.32
C LEU A 472 35.72 -2.60 1.11
N GLY A 473 35.23 -1.36 0.99
CA GLY A 473 35.55 -0.45 -0.11
C GLY A 473 34.87 -0.79 -1.44
N MET A 474 33.86 -1.66 -1.42
CA MET A 474 33.07 -2.01 -2.61
C MET A 474 32.15 -0.84 -2.98
N LYS A 475 31.82 -0.74 -4.27
CA LYS A 475 30.94 0.32 -4.78
C LYS A 475 29.80 -0.26 -5.62
N PRO A 476 28.67 0.46 -5.79
CA PRO A 476 27.54 0.02 -6.61
C PRO A 476 27.93 -0.38 -8.05
N GLU A 477 28.96 0.25 -8.62
CA GLU A 477 29.46 -0.09 -9.98
C GLU A 477 30.13 -1.46 -10.04
N THR A 478 30.68 -1.92 -8.92
CA THR A 478 31.36 -3.23 -8.79
C THR A 478 30.45 -4.33 -8.26
N ASN A 479 29.37 -3.95 -7.56
CA ASN A 479 28.40 -4.86 -6.99
C ASN A 479 27.00 -4.25 -7.14
N ALA A 480 26.28 -4.68 -8.17
CA ALA A 480 24.96 -4.15 -8.53
C ALA A 480 23.87 -4.37 -7.46
N SER A 481 24.15 -5.21 -6.44
CA SER A 481 23.26 -5.39 -5.30
C SER A 481 23.43 -4.31 -4.23
N MET A 482 24.47 -3.48 -4.28
CA MET A 482 24.68 -2.34 -3.37
C MET A 482 23.82 -1.14 -3.78
N VAL A 483 22.50 -1.31 -3.70
CA VAL A 483 21.52 -0.27 -4.02
C VAL A 483 20.51 -0.14 -2.88
N PRO A 484 19.83 1.02 -2.73
CA PRO A 484 18.73 1.16 -1.78
C PRO A 484 17.69 0.07 -2.00
N TRP A 485 17.05 -0.40 -0.92
CA TRP A 485 16.06 -1.48 -0.95
C TRP A 485 15.05 -1.34 -2.10
N GLU A 486 14.52 -0.14 -2.33
CA GLU A 486 13.50 0.08 -3.36
C GLU A 486 13.98 -0.25 -4.78
N GLN A 487 15.28 -0.11 -5.05
CA GLN A 487 15.90 -0.38 -6.34
C GLN A 487 16.44 -1.81 -6.45
N LEU A 488 16.41 -2.59 -5.36
CA LEU A 488 16.89 -3.96 -5.35
C LEU A 488 16.00 -4.85 -6.23
N PRO A 489 16.57 -5.71 -7.09
CA PRO A 489 15.81 -6.68 -7.88
C PRO A 489 14.88 -7.57 -7.02
N ASP A 490 13.71 -7.90 -7.56
CA ASP A 490 12.67 -8.64 -6.83
C ASP A 490 13.11 -10.02 -6.34
N ASP A 491 13.99 -10.71 -7.09
CA ASP A 491 14.56 -12.00 -6.69
C ASP A 491 15.50 -11.86 -5.48
N LEU A 492 16.25 -10.76 -5.39
CA LEU A 492 17.09 -10.46 -4.25
C LEU A 492 16.29 -9.96 -3.04
N LYS A 493 15.24 -9.16 -3.25
CA LYS A 493 14.27 -8.82 -2.20
C LYS A 493 13.63 -10.08 -1.61
N GLU A 494 13.25 -11.02 -2.47
CA GLU A 494 12.65 -12.29 -2.01
C GLU A 494 13.67 -13.17 -1.27
N SER A 495 14.94 -13.16 -1.67
CA SER A 495 16.03 -13.85 -0.95
C SER A 495 16.18 -13.34 0.49
N ASN A 496 16.14 -12.02 0.68
CA ASN A 496 16.19 -11.38 2.00
C ASN A 496 14.91 -11.67 2.83
N ARG A 497 13.73 -11.66 2.20
CA ARG A 497 12.48 -12.07 2.87
C ARG A 497 12.50 -13.53 3.29
N ALA A 498 13.02 -14.42 2.45
CA ALA A 498 13.17 -15.83 2.79
C ALA A 498 14.15 -16.06 3.94
N GLN A 499 15.21 -15.24 4.05
CA GLN A 499 16.10 -15.24 5.21
C GLN A 499 15.39 -14.77 6.48
N ALA A 500 14.57 -13.71 6.38
CA ALA A 500 13.76 -13.20 7.49
C ALA A 500 12.70 -14.23 7.98
N ASP A 501 12.02 -14.91 7.05
CA ASP A 501 11.06 -15.99 7.35
C ASP A 501 11.73 -17.13 8.14
N ASP A 502 13.01 -17.41 7.88
CA ASP A 502 13.75 -18.53 8.49
C ASP A 502 14.34 -18.21 9.89
N VAL A 503 14.27 -16.95 10.33
CA VAL A 503 14.84 -16.49 11.62
C VAL A 503 14.28 -17.29 12.80
N GLY A 504 12.96 -17.53 12.84
CA GLY A 504 12.32 -18.28 13.93
C GLY A 504 12.87 -19.70 14.07
N ARG A 505 13.01 -20.41 12.94
CA ARG A 505 13.58 -21.78 12.91
C ARG A 505 15.02 -21.80 13.38
N LYS A 506 15.83 -20.83 12.95
CA LYS A 506 17.24 -20.70 13.35
C LYS A 506 17.39 -20.44 14.85
N LEU A 507 16.62 -19.48 15.39
CA LEU A 507 16.65 -19.19 16.83
C LEU A 507 16.20 -20.42 17.65
N ALA A 508 15.16 -21.12 17.22
CA ALA A 508 14.72 -22.35 17.90
C ALA A 508 15.83 -23.42 17.94
N ALA A 509 16.67 -23.52 16.90
CA ALA A 509 17.77 -24.48 16.83
C ALA A 509 18.89 -24.23 17.85
N ILE A 510 18.97 -23.02 18.43
CA ILE A 510 19.91 -22.68 19.53
C ILE A 510 19.19 -22.50 20.88
N GLY A 511 17.92 -22.89 20.97
CA GLY A 511 17.15 -22.73 22.23
C GLY A 511 16.73 -21.29 22.51
N CYS A 512 16.73 -20.42 21.49
CA CYS A 512 16.20 -19.06 21.57
C CYS A 512 14.79 -18.99 20.98
N ARG A 513 14.01 -18.01 21.40
CA ARG A 513 12.69 -17.71 20.84
C ARG A 513 12.50 -16.21 20.67
N LEU A 514 11.56 -15.84 19.80
CA LEU A 514 11.12 -14.46 19.63
C LEU A 514 9.96 -14.15 20.58
N GLU A 515 10.01 -12.97 21.18
CA GLU A 515 8.88 -12.38 21.91
C GLU A 515 8.65 -10.93 21.48
N PRO A 516 7.45 -10.37 21.73
CA PRO A 516 7.23 -8.94 21.56
C PRO A 516 8.23 -8.13 22.38
N LEU A 517 8.71 -7.02 21.82
CA LEU A 517 9.64 -6.13 22.48
C LEU A 517 9.06 -5.60 23.80
N ARG A 518 9.81 -5.78 24.89
CA ARG A 518 9.49 -5.32 26.25
C ARG A 518 10.46 -4.27 26.75
N ASP A 519 11.71 -4.32 26.30
CA ASP A 519 12.73 -3.37 26.69
C ASP A 519 13.76 -3.21 25.55
N TRP A 520 14.02 -1.96 25.15
CA TRP A 520 14.94 -1.65 24.06
C TRP A 520 16.39 -1.95 24.43
N ASP A 521 16.80 -1.63 25.66
CA ASP A 521 18.17 -1.82 26.10
C ASP A 521 18.47 -3.31 26.21
N GLU A 522 17.55 -4.10 26.79
CA GLU A 522 17.72 -5.56 26.86
C GLU A 522 17.73 -6.22 25.47
N ALA A 523 16.88 -5.74 24.55
CA ALA A 523 16.82 -6.28 23.20
C ALA A 523 18.09 -5.98 22.39
N LEU A 524 18.66 -4.78 22.53
CA LEU A 524 19.88 -4.37 21.85
C LEU A 524 21.14 -4.95 22.50
N ALA A 525 21.12 -5.22 23.80
CA ALA A 525 22.22 -5.85 24.53
C ALA A 525 22.28 -7.38 24.39
N PHE A 526 21.33 -8.01 23.67
CA PHE A 526 21.36 -9.45 23.45
C PHE A 526 22.55 -9.84 22.57
N GLU A 527 23.43 -10.68 23.10
CA GLU A 527 24.59 -11.23 22.38
C GLU A 527 24.47 -12.74 22.21
N PHE A 528 24.84 -13.21 21.01
CA PHE A 528 24.97 -14.63 20.73
C PHE A 528 26.34 -15.15 21.18
N GLU A 529 26.38 -16.38 21.70
CA GLU A 529 27.63 -17.08 21.96
C GLU A 529 28.33 -17.43 20.64
N GLU A 530 29.68 -17.52 20.62
CA GLU A 530 30.43 -17.80 19.38
C GLU A 530 29.96 -19.09 18.67
N GLY A 531 29.64 -20.13 19.44
CA GLY A 531 29.11 -21.39 18.91
C GLY A 531 27.72 -21.24 18.28
N GLU A 532 26.89 -20.34 18.81
CA GLU A 532 25.58 -20.02 18.24
C GLU A 532 25.74 -19.24 16.94
N VAL A 533 26.62 -18.23 16.92
CA VAL A 533 26.92 -17.46 15.71
C VAL A 533 27.37 -18.39 14.58
N ALA A 534 28.30 -19.30 14.85
CA ALA A 534 28.79 -20.25 13.86
C ALA A 534 27.67 -21.18 13.33
N LYS A 535 26.80 -21.67 14.21
CA LYS A 535 25.69 -22.56 13.85
C LYS A 535 24.63 -21.85 13.01
N LEU A 536 24.21 -20.64 13.43
CA LEU A 536 23.20 -19.87 12.72
C LEU A 536 23.71 -19.42 11.33
N ALA A 537 24.99 -19.08 11.23
CA ALA A 537 25.64 -18.72 9.98
C ALA A 537 25.71 -19.93 9.01
N GLU A 538 26.07 -21.12 9.51
CA GLU A 538 26.04 -22.36 8.72
C GLU A 538 24.63 -22.66 8.19
N MET A 539 23.60 -22.55 9.05
CA MET A 539 22.20 -22.75 8.65
C MET A 539 21.76 -21.75 7.57
N GLU A 540 22.24 -20.51 7.59
CA GLU A 540 21.93 -19.51 6.56
C GLU A 540 22.62 -19.84 5.24
N HIS A 541 23.89 -20.22 5.28
CA HIS A 541 24.63 -20.60 4.08
C HIS A 541 24.01 -21.82 3.38
N GLU A 542 23.57 -22.82 4.15
CA GLU A 542 22.86 -23.98 3.62
C GLU A 542 21.53 -23.57 2.96
N ARG A 543 20.73 -22.74 3.63
CA ARG A 543 19.46 -22.20 3.11
C ARG A 543 19.70 -21.45 1.79
N TRP A 544 20.70 -20.57 1.75
CA TRP A 544 21.06 -19.81 0.56
C TRP A 544 21.51 -20.72 -0.59
N CYS A 545 22.34 -21.73 -0.30
CA CYS A 545 22.77 -22.70 -1.30
C CYS A 545 21.58 -23.45 -1.93
N ASP A 546 20.63 -23.89 -1.11
CA ASP A 546 19.44 -24.61 -1.57
C ASP A 546 18.52 -23.71 -2.39
N GLU A 547 18.33 -22.46 -1.97
CA GLU A 547 17.59 -21.45 -2.71
C GLU A 547 18.22 -21.23 -4.10
N ARG A 548 19.52 -20.95 -4.16
CA ARG A 548 20.23 -20.69 -5.42
C ARG A 548 20.17 -21.89 -6.35
N ARG A 549 20.37 -23.11 -5.85
CA ARG A 549 20.21 -24.34 -6.66
C ARG A 549 18.80 -24.46 -7.21
N SER A 550 17.77 -24.17 -6.41
CA SER A 550 16.37 -24.19 -6.86
C SER A 550 16.06 -23.17 -7.96
N MET A 551 16.80 -22.05 -7.99
CA MET A 551 16.73 -21.01 -9.02
C MET A 551 17.61 -21.29 -10.25
N GLY A 552 18.21 -22.48 -10.33
CA GLY A 552 19.06 -22.94 -11.42
C GLY A 552 20.51 -22.47 -11.36
N TRP A 553 20.99 -22.03 -10.19
CA TRP A 553 22.39 -21.65 -10.04
C TRP A 553 23.31 -22.88 -9.96
N THR A 554 24.51 -22.74 -10.51
CA THR A 554 25.51 -23.82 -10.54
C THR A 554 26.87 -23.36 -9.98
N LEU A 555 27.62 -24.31 -9.44
CA LEU A 555 28.97 -24.06 -8.94
C LEU A 555 29.92 -23.78 -10.11
N ALA A 556 30.66 -22.67 -10.06
CA ALA A 556 31.75 -22.39 -10.98
C ALA A 556 32.89 -21.64 -10.27
N PRO A 557 34.16 -21.88 -10.63
CA PRO A 557 35.29 -21.14 -10.09
C PRO A 557 35.31 -19.68 -10.60
N GLY A 558 36.01 -18.80 -9.89
CA GLY A 558 36.14 -17.39 -10.24
C GLY A 558 35.10 -16.50 -9.55
N LYS A 559 34.69 -15.40 -10.20
CA LYS A 559 33.73 -14.44 -9.64
C LYS A 559 32.28 -14.91 -9.86
N LYS A 560 31.40 -14.56 -8.94
CA LYS A 560 29.94 -14.75 -9.09
C LYS A 560 29.46 -14.05 -10.37
N ASP A 561 28.70 -14.77 -11.19
CA ASP A 561 28.13 -14.27 -12.45
C ASP A 561 26.60 -14.36 -12.37
N LEU A 562 25.93 -13.20 -12.38
CA LEU A 562 24.48 -13.10 -12.29
C LEU A 562 23.77 -13.57 -13.56
N VAL A 563 24.39 -13.39 -14.73
CA VAL A 563 23.79 -13.70 -16.04
C VAL A 563 23.85 -15.20 -16.28
N ARG A 564 25.00 -15.83 -16.00
CA ARG A 564 25.18 -17.28 -16.13
C ARG A 564 24.63 -18.05 -14.93
N LYS A 565 24.20 -17.36 -13.87
CA LYS A 565 23.79 -17.93 -12.59
C LYS A 565 24.85 -18.88 -12.03
N THR A 566 26.09 -18.44 -11.98
CA THR A 566 27.19 -19.23 -11.40
C THR A 566 27.78 -18.56 -10.18
N SER A 567 28.14 -19.35 -9.17
CA SER A 567 28.80 -18.84 -7.96
C SER A 567 29.87 -19.80 -7.45
N PRO A 568 31.05 -19.29 -7.01
CA PRO A 568 32.07 -20.12 -6.36
C PRO A 568 31.66 -20.56 -4.95
N TYR A 569 30.64 -19.93 -4.37
CA TYR A 569 30.24 -20.12 -2.97
C TYR A 569 29.21 -21.24 -2.78
N LEU A 570 28.78 -21.93 -3.85
CA LEU A 570 27.83 -23.06 -3.79
C LEU A 570 28.48 -24.37 -3.31
N VAL A 571 29.29 -24.27 -2.25
CA VAL A 571 30.04 -25.36 -1.62
C VAL A 571 29.55 -25.59 -0.18
N PRO A 572 29.77 -26.76 0.43
CA PRO A 572 29.48 -26.98 1.84
C PRO A 572 30.18 -25.96 2.75
N TRP A 573 29.57 -25.60 3.88
CA TRP A 573 30.10 -24.61 4.85
C TRP A 573 31.56 -24.87 5.23
N SER A 574 31.93 -26.13 5.47
CA SER A 574 33.31 -26.52 5.79
C SER A 574 34.35 -26.14 4.73
N LYS A 575 33.94 -25.97 3.47
CA LYS A 575 34.80 -25.60 2.33
C LYS A 575 34.71 -24.12 1.94
N LEU A 576 33.86 -23.34 2.59
CA LEU A 576 33.71 -21.92 2.33
C LEU A 576 34.92 -21.16 2.92
N PRO A 577 35.54 -20.21 2.19
CA PRO A 577 36.59 -19.35 2.74
C PRO A 577 36.11 -18.60 3.98
N ASP A 578 36.98 -18.42 4.97
CA ASP A 578 36.58 -17.82 6.24
C ASP A 578 36.16 -16.36 6.09
N GLU A 579 36.77 -15.64 5.14
CA GLU A 579 36.39 -14.26 4.80
C GLU A 579 34.95 -14.18 4.27
N VAL A 580 34.46 -15.24 3.62
CA VAL A 580 33.09 -15.32 3.12
C VAL A 580 32.13 -15.78 4.22
N LYS A 581 32.56 -16.68 5.10
CA LYS A 581 31.79 -17.07 6.31
C LYS A 581 31.51 -15.88 7.21
N GLU A 582 32.42 -14.91 7.26
CA GLU A 582 32.27 -13.73 8.10
C GLU A 582 31.05 -12.88 7.69
N TYR A 583 30.59 -12.96 6.44
CA TYR A 583 29.36 -12.31 6.00
C TYR A 583 28.14 -12.85 6.75
N ASP A 584 27.97 -14.17 6.76
CA ASP A 584 26.86 -14.82 7.47
C ASP A 584 26.96 -14.63 8.99
N ARG A 585 28.20 -14.57 9.55
CA ARG A 585 28.42 -14.32 10.98
C ARG A 585 28.08 -12.88 11.38
N ASP A 586 28.48 -11.88 10.60
CA ASP A 586 28.15 -10.46 10.86
C ASP A 586 26.65 -10.23 10.80
N ASP A 587 25.96 -10.84 9.82
CA ASP A 587 24.49 -10.80 9.73
C ASP A 587 23.82 -11.35 10.99
N VAL A 588 24.30 -12.49 11.51
CA VAL A 588 23.78 -13.08 12.76
C VAL A 588 24.01 -12.14 13.95
N ARG A 589 25.19 -11.52 14.08
CA ARG A 589 25.48 -10.59 15.19
C ARG A 589 24.60 -9.34 15.17
N ARG A 590 24.16 -8.89 13.99
CA ARG A 590 23.30 -7.70 13.81
C ARG A 590 21.80 -8.00 13.89
N LEU A 591 21.42 -9.27 13.91
CA LEU A 591 20.03 -9.71 13.98
C LEU A 591 19.22 -9.08 15.14
N PRO A 592 19.75 -8.89 16.37
CA PRO A 592 18.99 -8.28 17.47
C PRO A 592 18.52 -6.86 17.13
N GLU A 593 19.34 -6.06 16.46
CA GLU A 593 18.98 -4.70 16.03
C GLU A 593 17.83 -4.72 15.02
N ALA A 594 17.91 -5.60 14.01
CA ALA A 594 16.88 -5.73 12.99
C ALA A 594 15.54 -6.19 13.59
N LEU A 595 15.57 -7.11 14.56
CA LEU A 595 14.39 -7.58 15.28
C LEU A 595 13.79 -6.50 16.19
N ALA A 596 14.62 -5.73 16.91
CA ALA A 596 14.16 -4.65 17.78
C ALA A 596 13.42 -3.58 16.98
N ARG A 597 13.94 -3.20 15.80
CA ARG A 597 13.26 -2.30 14.85
C ARG A 597 11.91 -2.86 14.35
N ALA A 598 11.79 -4.19 14.28
CA ALA A 598 10.55 -4.88 13.97
C ALA A 598 9.63 -5.07 15.21
N GLY A 599 9.98 -4.53 16.37
CA GLY A 599 9.21 -4.66 17.61
C GLY A 599 9.30 -6.05 18.25
N LEU A 600 10.39 -6.77 18.01
CA LEU A 600 10.66 -8.11 18.51
C LEU A 600 11.97 -8.13 19.30
N GLN A 601 12.07 -9.04 20.27
CA GLN A 601 13.31 -9.30 20.99
C GLN A 601 13.58 -10.81 21.09
N ILE A 602 14.84 -11.16 21.24
CA ILE A 602 15.27 -12.55 21.42
C ILE A 602 15.28 -12.87 22.91
N LEU A 603 14.75 -14.03 23.29
CA LEU A 603 14.90 -14.59 24.62
C LEU A 603 15.51 -15.98 24.54
N ARG A 604 16.54 -16.21 25.36
CA ARG A 604 17.07 -17.55 25.60
C ARG A 604 16.06 -18.33 26.42
N ALA A 605 15.58 -19.45 25.90
CA ALA A 605 14.68 -20.30 26.66
C ALA A 605 15.46 -20.83 27.87
N LYS A 606 15.04 -20.45 29.09
CA LYS A 606 15.56 -21.11 30.30
C LYS A 606 15.31 -22.60 30.12
N GLY A 607 16.37 -23.39 30.11
CA GLY A 607 16.28 -24.83 29.97
C GLY A 607 15.20 -25.36 30.92
N ARG A 608 14.30 -26.22 30.42
CA ARG A 608 13.57 -27.10 31.33
C ARG A 608 14.64 -27.93 32.02
N ALA A 609 14.97 -27.55 33.25
CA ALA A 609 15.71 -28.40 34.16
C ALA A 609 14.95 -29.72 34.37
#